data_AF-A0A162I7K4-F1
#
_entry.id   AF-A0A162I7K4-F1
#
_cell.length_a   1.000
_cell.length_b   1.000
_cell.length_c   1.000
_cell.angle_alpha   90.00
_cell.angle_beta   90.00
_cell.angle_gamma   90.00
#
_symmetry.space_group_name_H-M   'P 1'
#
loop_
_entity.id
_entity.type
_entity.pdbx_description
1 polymer ?
#
loop_
_entity_poly.entity_id
_entity_poly.type
_entity_poly.pdbx_seq_one_letter_code
_entity_poly.pdbx_strand_id
1 'polypeptide(L)'
;MLESLLAYPDFWKYVSIPFIAGAVGWTTNWMAVQMTFYPLEFLGIRPFFGWQGIIPSKVEKMAGIVVDKALSKLGSLDEFFREMEPEKISAHLTRTIQIRIEEYTDEVMTERNAVLWENLPLLVRKRVYSRARRAIPAVMDNVVDDISRNLDSLVDMKHMVVTQMSEDKQLMVQMFREVGDPEFRFVTNSGLYFGFLFGLIQVPVFIFMPENWVLPLFGFIVGIATNWLALNLIFRPLNPIKVGPFRIQGLFLKRQKDVAESFARLST
;
A
#
# COMPACT_ATOMS: atom_id res chain seq x y z
N MET A 1 -40.51 -45.87 -2.93
CA MET A 1 -39.40 -45.63 -1.95
C MET A 1 -38.84 -44.21 -2.05
N LEU A 2 -38.69 -43.63 -3.25
CA LEU A 2 -38.39 -42.19 -3.42
C LEU A 2 -39.59 -41.27 -3.11
N GLU A 3 -40.80 -41.70 -3.47
CA GLU A 3 -42.03 -40.93 -3.19
C GLU A 3 -42.35 -40.82 -1.69
N SER A 4 -41.97 -41.81 -0.88
CA SER A 4 -42.16 -41.80 0.58
C SER A 4 -41.17 -40.88 1.32
N LEU A 5 -40.01 -40.57 0.71
CA LEU A 5 -39.05 -39.59 1.22
C LEU A 5 -39.47 -38.15 0.88
N LEU A 6 -40.07 -37.94 -0.29
CA LEU A 6 -40.60 -36.64 -0.74
C LEU A 6 -41.87 -36.21 0.02
N ALA A 7 -42.59 -37.15 0.63
CA ALA A 7 -43.83 -36.91 1.37
C ALA A 7 -43.62 -36.46 2.84
N TYR A 8 -42.37 -36.39 3.33
CA TYR A 8 -42.10 -35.88 4.68
C TYR A 8 -42.20 -34.34 4.69
N PRO A 9 -43.01 -33.73 5.59
CA PRO A 9 -43.18 -32.27 5.67
C PRO A 9 -41.86 -31.49 5.88
N ASP A 10 -40.84 -32.16 6.40
CA ASP A 10 -39.55 -31.57 6.75
C ASP A 10 -38.44 -31.86 5.72
N PHE A 11 -38.69 -32.66 4.67
CA PHE A 11 -37.69 -32.99 3.65
C PHE A 11 -37.11 -31.75 2.97
N TRP A 12 -37.98 -30.82 2.56
CA TRP A 12 -37.58 -29.55 1.97
C TRP A 12 -36.82 -28.64 2.95
N LYS A 13 -37.05 -28.78 4.25
CA LYS A 13 -36.28 -28.05 5.28
C LYS A 13 -34.85 -28.57 5.34
N TYR A 14 -34.64 -29.89 5.36
CA TYR A 14 -33.28 -30.45 5.40
C TYR A 14 -32.49 -30.20 4.11
N VAL A 15 -33.14 -30.30 2.94
CA VAL A 15 -32.49 -30.05 1.66
C VAL A 15 -32.10 -28.58 1.49
N SER A 16 -32.89 -27.63 2.02
CA SER A 16 -32.57 -26.20 1.89
C SER A 16 -31.42 -25.73 2.78
N ILE A 17 -31.12 -26.41 3.90
CA ILE A 17 -30.04 -26.04 4.83
C ILE A 17 -28.68 -25.88 4.13
N PRO A 18 -28.16 -26.86 3.35
CA PRO A 18 -26.87 -26.71 2.66
C PRO A 18 -26.82 -25.55 1.66
N PHE A 19 -27.90 -25.30 0.92
CA PHE A 19 -27.94 -24.21 -0.06
C PHE A 19 -27.96 -22.84 0.62
N ILE A 20 -28.73 -22.70 1.70
CA ILE A 20 -28.76 -21.48 2.50
C ILE A 20 -27.39 -21.26 3.15
N ALA A 21 -26.79 -22.29 3.74
CA ALA A 21 -25.45 -22.21 4.33
C ALA A 21 -24.38 -21.81 3.29
N GLY A 22 -24.45 -22.34 2.07
CA GLY A 22 -23.59 -21.92 0.95
C GLY A 22 -23.79 -20.45 0.55
N ALA A 23 -25.04 -20.00 0.41
CA ALA A 23 -25.36 -18.61 0.07
C ALA A 23 -24.90 -17.62 1.16
N VAL A 24 -25.12 -17.97 2.43
CA VAL A 24 -24.64 -17.19 3.58
C VAL A 24 -23.11 -17.15 3.59
N GLY A 25 -22.43 -18.30 3.43
CA GLY A 25 -20.97 -18.36 3.38
C GLY A 25 -20.36 -17.50 2.28
N TRP A 26 -20.95 -17.51 1.09
CA TRP A 26 -20.54 -16.64 -0.02
C TRP A 26 -20.73 -15.16 0.32
N THR A 27 -21.91 -14.80 0.84
CA THR A 27 -22.25 -13.40 1.18
C THR A 27 -21.34 -12.87 2.30
N THR A 28 -21.11 -13.65 3.36
CA THR A 28 -20.25 -13.25 4.47
C THR A 28 -18.80 -13.10 4.04
N ASN A 29 -18.26 -14.01 3.22
CA ASN A 29 -16.90 -13.87 2.70
C ASN A 29 -16.76 -12.67 1.75
N TRP A 30 -17.75 -12.42 0.90
CA TRP A 30 -17.80 -11.21 0.07
C TRP A 30 -17.79 -9.94 0.93
N MET A 31 -18.63 -9.88 1.96
CA MET A 31 -18.66 -8.75 2.90
C MET A 31 -17.31 -8.59 3.62
N ALA A 32 -16.66 -9.67 4.05
CA ALA A 32 -15.36 -9.63 4.70
C ALA A 32 -14.27 -9.03 3.81
N VAL A 33 -14.27 -9.38 2.53
CA VAL A 33 -13.37 -8.75 1.54
C VAL A 33 -13.68 -7.26 1.43
N GLN A 34 -14.94 -6.86 1.28
CA GLN A 34 -15.31 -5.43 1.18
C GLN A 34 -14.91 -4.63 2.43
N MET A 35 -15.14 -5.20 3.61
CA MET A 35 -14.79 -4.65 4.91
C MET A 35 -13.27 -4.48 5.11
N THR A 36 -12.45 -5.18 4.34
CA THR A 36 -10.99 -5.02 4.38
C THR A 36 -10.55 -3.71 3.71
N PHE A 37 -11.28 -3.28 2.67
CA PHE A 37 -10.94 -2.11 1.85
C PHE A 37 -11.71 -0.85 2.20
N TYR A 38 -12.94 -0.98 2.68
CA TYR A 38 -13.84 0.14 2.93
C TYR A 38 -14.31 0.18 4.38
N PRO A 39 -14.59 1.40 4.91
CA PRO A 39 -14.38 2.72 4.32
C PRO A 39 -12.91 3.17 4.38
N LEU A 40 -12.54 4.10 3.48
CA LEU A 40 -11.19 4.67 3.40
C LEU A 40 -10.83 5.48 4.66
N GLU A 41 -11.79 6.26 5.13
CA GLU A 41 -11.68 7.02 6.37
C GLU A 41 -12.51 6.37 7.47
N PHE A 42 -12.13 6.63 8.71
CA PHE A 42 -12.88 6.15 9.86
C PHE A 42 -14.29 6.78 9.87
N LEU A 43 -15.31 5.94 9.77
CA LEU A 43 -16.72 6.36 9.89
C LEU A 43 -17.23 5.95 11.27
N GLY A 44 -17.68 6.93 12.07
CA GLY A 44 -18.34 6.67 13.34
C GLY A 44 -18.03 7.69 14.44
N ILE A 45 -18.48 7.38 15.66
CA ILE A 45 -18.29 8.16 16.88
C ILE A 45 -17.08 7.63 17.63
N ARG A 46 -16.02 8.45 17.72
CA ARG A 46 -14.87 8.16 18.58
C ARG A 46 -15.31 8.20 20.06
N PRO A 47 -14.80 7.31 20.93
CA PRO A 47 -13.72 6.35 20.68
C PRO A 47 -14.18 4.90 20.41
N PHE A 48 -15.46 4.55 20.59
CA PHE A 48 -15.89 3.14 20.60
C PHE A 48 -16.69 2.69 19.38
N PHE A 49 -17.39 3.60 18.70
CA PHE A 49 -18.38 3.23 17.67
C PHE A 49 -17.97 3.75 16.31
N GLY A 50 -16.97 3.14 15.69
CA GLY A 50 -16.71 3.37 14.28
C GLY A 50 -15.96 2.25 13.60
N TRP A 51 -15.96 2.32 12.29
CA TRP A 51 -15.41 1.30 11.41
C TRP A 51 -14.53 1.95 10.36
N GLN A 52 -13.39 1.33 10.10
CA GLN A 52 -12.50 1.67 9.01
C GLN A 52 -12.00 0.38 8.38
N GLY A 53 -11.78 0.38 7.06
CA GLY A 53 -11.17 -0.76 6.40
C GLY A 53 -9.82 -1.12 7.03
N ILE A 54 -9.51 -2.41 7.06
CA ILE A 54 -8.27 -2.94 7.64
C ILE A 54 -7.04 -2.40 6.90
N ILE A 55 -7.09 -2.30 5.58
CA ILE A 55 -5.99 -1.74 4.78
C ILE A 55 -5.87 -0.22 4.97
N PRO A 56 -6.93 0.59 4.78
CA PRO A 56 -6.88 2.04 5.01
C PRO A 56 -6.37 2.45 6.39
N SER A 57 -6.71 1.70 7.44
CA SER A 57 -6.27 1.97 8.82
C SER A 57 -4.79 1.63 9.07
N LYS A 58 -4.16 0.85 8.18
CA LYS A 58 -2.78 0.37 8.32
C LYS A 58 -1.85 0.84 7.19
N VAL A 59 -2.29 1.79 6.36
CA VAL A 59 -1.53 2.27 5.20
C VAL A 59 -0.11 2.67 5.58
N GLU A 60 0.08 3.47 6.63
CA GLU A 60 1.40 3.95 7.05
C GLU A 60 2.38 2.81 7.33
N LYS A 61 1.93 1.79 8.08
CA LYS A 61 2.73 0.61 8.36
C LYS A 61 3.06 -0.19 7.10
N MET A 62 2.09 -0.33 6.19
CA MET A 62 2.27 -1.09 4.94
C MET A 62 3.20 -0.36 3.97
N ALA A 63 3.03 0.96 3.81
CA ALA A 63 3.91 1.79 3.00
C ALA A 63 5.34 1.75 3.56
N GLY A 64 5.50 1.86 4.88
CA GLY A 64 6.80 1.69 5.56
C GLY A 64 7.50 0.38 5.21
N ILE A 65 6.78 -0.75 5.23
CA ILE A 65 7.36 -2.07 4.87
C ILE A 65 7.75 -2.12 3.38
N VAL A 66 6.90 -1.60 2.49
CA VAL A 66 7.17 -1.59 1.04
C VAL A 66 8.40 -0.72 0.74
N VAL A 67 8.44 0.50 1.26
CA VAL A 67 9.54 1.46 1.09
C VAL A 67 10.82 0.92 1.68
N ASP A 68 10.80 0.33 2.89
CA ASP A 68 11.97 -0.31 3.49
C ASP A 68 12.55 -1.41 2.60
N LYS A 69 11.68 -2.25 2.03
CA LYS A 69 12.11 -3.33 1.14
C LYS A 69 12.63 -2.80 -0.19
N ALA A 70 12.00 -1.77 -0.76
CA ALA A 70 12.44 -1.14 -2.01
C ALA A 70 13.78 -0.41 -1.82
N LEU A 71 13.89 0.46 -0.82
CA LEU A 71 15.12 1.22 -0.52
C LEU A 71 16.28 0.30 -0.15
N SER A 72 16.04 -0.82 0.56
CA SER A 72 17.09 -1.81 0.81
C SER A 72 17.67 -2.46 -0.45
N LYS A 73 17.01 -2.28 -1.61
CA LYS A 73 17.44 -2.80 -2.92
C LYS A 73 17.90 -1.70 -3.88
N LEU A 74 17.46 -0.45 -3.70
CA LEU A 74 17.71 0.68 -4.60
C LEU A 74 19.02 1.44 -4.30
N GLY A 75 19.81 1.04 -3.31
CA GLY A 75 21.08 1.70 -2.98
C GLY A 75 20.92 2.84 -1.95
N SER A 76 22.01 3.56 -1.66
CA SER A 76 21.99 4.69 -0.73
C SER A 76 21.43 5.96 -1.38
N LEU A 77 20.95 6.90 -0.56
CA LEU A 77 20.57 8.28 -0.96
C LEU A 77 21.61 8.94 -1.89
N ASP A 78 22.87 8.72 -1.55
CA ASP A 78 24.05 9.20 -2.28
C ASP A 78 24.14 8.60 -3.70
N GLU A 79 23.73 7.35 -3.91
CA GLU A 79 23.64 6.76 -5.25
C GLU A 79 22.54 7.41 -6.09
N PHE A 80 21.37 7.65 -5.50
CA PHE A 80 20.29 8.38 -6.17
C PHE A 80 20.71 9.79 -6.57
N PHE A 81 21.36 10.53 -5.68
CA PHE A 81 21.78 11.91 -5.98
C PHE A 81 22.89 11.97 -7.03
N ARG A 82 23.80 10.99 -7.07
CA ARG A 82 24.78 10.86 -8.16
C ARG A 82 24.11 10.64 -9.52
N GLU A 83 23.06 9.82 -9.56
CA GLU A 83 22.31 9.56 -10.79
C GLU A 83 21.56 10.81 -11.29
N MET A 84 21.24 11.76 -10.40
CA MET A 84 20.68 13.06 -10.80
C MET A 84 21.69 14.00 -11.47
N GLU A 85 22.95 13.58 -11.63
CA GLU A 85 24.03 14.33 -12.26
C GLU A 85 24.24 15.71 -11.59
N PRO A 86 24.81 15.77 -10.38
CA PRO A 86 24.91 16.99 -9.58
C PRO A 86 25.63 18.14 -10.31
N GLU A 87 26.53 17.83 -11.22
CA GLU A 87 27.21 18.82 -12.07
C GLU A 87 26.22 19.55 -12.99
N LYS A 88 25.20 18.85 -13.50
CA LYS A 88 24.12 19.48 -14.29
C LYS A 88 23.26 20.37 -13.42
N ILE A 89 22.99 19.97 -12.18
CA ILE A 89 22.26 20.79 -11.20
C ILE A 89 23.03 22.08 -10.93
N SER A 90 24.32 21.99 -10.58
CA SER A 90 25.18 23.16 -10.35
C SER A 90 25.24 24.08 -11.58
N ALA A 91 25.43 23.51 -12.78
CA ALA A 91 25.48 24.28 -14.01
C ALA A 91 24.17 25.02 -14.30
N HIS A 92 23.03 24.37 -14.04
CA HIS A 92 21.71 24.98 -14.21
C HIS A 92 21.47 26.12 -13.21
N LEU A 93 21.80 25.92 -11.94
CA LEU A 93 21.71 26.95 -10.89
C LEU A 93 22.63 28.14 -11.20
N THR A 94 23.88 27.84 -11.57
CA THR A 94 24.86 28.85 -11.98
C THR A 94 24.34 29.70 -13.13
N ARG A 95 23.80 29.09 -14.19
CA ARG A 95 23.25 29.83 -15.34
C ARG A 95 22.10 30.74 -14.90
N THR A 96 21.19 30.23 -14.08
CA THR A 96 20.03 31.00 -13.59
C THR A 96 20.46 32.21 -12.78
N ILE A 97 21.41 32.05 -11.86
CA ILE A 97 21.93 33.14 -11.03
C ILE A 97 22.75 34.14 -11.86
N GLN A 98 23.56 33.67 -12.81
CA GLN A 98 24.41 34.53 -13.64
C GLN A 98 23.63 35.51 -14.54
N ILE A 99 22.39 35.16 -14.93
CA ILE A 99 21.52 36.03 -15.72
C ILE A 99 21.11 37.27 -14.90
N ARG A 100 20.85 37.08 -13.60
CA ARG A 100 20.38 38.13 -12.69
C ARG A 100 21.42 38.57 -11.66
N ILE A 101 22.70 38.28 -11.91
CA ILE A 101 23.76 38.53 -10.92
C ILE A 101 23.94 40.01 -10.60
N GLU A 102 23.71 40.90 -11.57
CA GLU A 102 23.79 42.34 -11.35
C GLU A 102 22.65 42.82 -10.44
N GLU A 103 21.42 42.36 -10.70
CA GLU A 103 20.23 42.61 -9.86
C GLU A 103 20.44 42.10 -8.43
N TYR A 104 20.86 40.85 -8.25
CA TYR A 104 21.15 40.30 -6.93
C TYR A 104 22.30 41.01 -6.22
N THR A 105 23.32 41.44 -6.95
CA THR A 105 24.43 42.21 -6.37
C THR A 105 23.95 43.58 -5.91
N ASP A 106 23.12 44.25 -6.70
CA ASP A 106 22.54 45.55 -6.36
C ASP A 106 21.65 45.44 -5.12
N GLU A 107 20.79 44.41 -5.06
CA GLU A 107 19.93 44.14 -3.91
C GLU A 107 20.74 43.97 -2.63
N VAL A 108 21.72 43.05 -2.63
CA VAL A 108 22.55 42.77 -1.44
C VAL A 108 23.39 43.98 -1.03
N MET A 109 23.98 44.70 -1.98
CA MET A 109 24.82 45.86 -1.65
C MET A 109 24.00 47.04 -1.14
N THR A 110 22.78 47.23 -1.66
CA THR A 110 21.85 48.26 -1.19
C THR A 110 21.35 47.93 0.21
N GLU A 111 20.99 46.67 0.47
CA GLU A 111 20.55 46.20 1.79
C GLU A 111 21.67 46.36 2.84
N ARG A 112 22.92 46.05 2.47
CA ARG A 112 24.07 46.17 3.39
C ARG A 112 24.52 47.60 3.61
N ASN A 113 24.63 48.41 2.55
CA ASN A 113 25.04 49.82 2.64
C ASN A 113 24.68 50.61 1.37
N ALA A 114 23.44 51.08 1.29
CA ALA A 114 22.92 51.87 0.17
C ALA A 114 23.77 53.12 -0.14
N VAL A 115 24.15 53.90 0.89
CA VAL A 115 24.90 55.16 0.69
C VAL A 115 26.24 54.89 0.01
N LEU A 116 26.97 53.84 0.41
CA LEU A 116 28.22 53.47 -0.26
C LEU A 116 27.96 53.02 -1.70
N TRP A 117 26.95 52.17 -1.90
CA TRP A 117 26.67 51.58 -3.21
C TRP A 117 26.25 52.63 -4.25
N GLU A 118 25.36 53.54 -3.86
CA GLU A 118 24.85 54.64 -4.70
C GLU A 118 25.92 55.66 -5.10
N ASN A 119 26.93 55.88 -4.24
CA ASN A 119 28.01 56.84 -4.51
C ASN A 119 29.23 56.24 -5.25
N LEU A 120 29.25 54.93 -5.51
CA LEU A 120 30.37 54.28 -6.20
C LEU A 120 30.46 54.66 -7.68
N PRO A 121 31.66 54.99 -8.20
CA PRO A 121 31.88 55.17 -9.63
C PRO A 121 31.53 53.91 -10.43
N LEU A 122 31.00 54.09 -11.64
CA LEU A 122 30.57 53.00 -12.54
C LEU A 122 31.66 51.94 -12.79
N LEU A 123 32.93 52.36 -12.83
CA LEU A 123 34.07 51.45 -13.01
C LEU A 123 34.21 50.46 -11.84
N VAL A 124 33.93 50.91 -10.62
CA VAL A 124 34.03 50.07 -9.43
C VAL A 124 32.84 49.13 -9.37
N ARG A 125 31.61 49.59 -9.65
CA ARG A 125 30.42 48.72 -9.72
C ARG A 125 30.60 47.60 -10.75
N LYS A 126 31.06 47.94 -11.97
CA LYS A 126 31.38 46.95 -13.00
C LYS A 126 32.42 45.92 -12.54
N ARG A 127 33.42 46.35 -11.76
CA ARG A 127 34.41 45.43 -11.17
C ARG A 127 33.77 44.49 -10.16
N VAL A 128 32.87 44.98 -9.31
CA VAL A 128 32.11 44.16 -8.35
C VAL A 128 31.25 43.13 -9.08
N TYR A 129 30.43 43.53 -10.07
CA TYR A 129 29.65 42.58 -10.87
C TYR A 129 30.52 41.53 -11.55
N SER A 130 31.66 41.93 -12.14
CA SER A 130 32.60 40.99 -12.77
C SER A 130 33.22 40.00 -11.78
N ARG A 131 33.37 40.39 -10.50
CA ARG A 131 33.90 39.53 -9.44
C ARG A 131 32.82 38.57 -8.96
N ALA A 132 31.59 39.05 -8.77
CA ALA A 132 30.44 38.21 -8.45
C ALA A 132 30.23 37.14 -9.52
N ARG A 133 30.15 37.52 -10.81
CA ARG A 133 29.96 36.59 -11.94
C ARG A 133 31.04 35.50 -12.01
N ARG A 134 32.30 35.82 -11.65
CA ARG A 134 33.41 34.85 -11.62
C ARG A 134 33.40 33.95 -10.39
N ALA A 135 32.84 34.41 -9.27
CA ALA A 135 32.79 33.64 -8.03
C ALA A 135 31.62 32.65 -7.99
N ILE A 136 30.46 33.01 -8.57
CA ILE A 136 29.23 32.20 -8.50
C ILE A 136 29.42 30.73 -8.92
N PRO A 137 30.10 30.38 -10.03
CA PRO A 137 30.25 28.99 -10.43
C PRO A 137 30.88 28.13 -9.33
N ALA A 138 32.03 28.55 -8.79
CA ALA A 138 32.71 27.82 -7.74
C ALA A 138 31.90 27.75 -6.44
N VAL A 139 31.12 28.78 -6.12
CA VAL A 139 30.23 28.77 -4.95
C VAL A 139 29.10 27.76 -5.14
N MET A 140 28.48 27.71 -6.31
CA MET A 140 27.40 26.76 -6.60
C MET A 140 27.91 25.31 -6.64
N ASP A 141 29.08 25.07 -7.23
CA ASP A 141 29.72 23.75 -7.21
C ASP A 141 29.94 23.28 -5.77
N ASN A 142 30.50 24.14 -4.91
CA ASN A 142 30.69 23.81 -3.50
C ASN A 142 29.38 23.56 -2.76
N VAL A 143 28.33 24.35 -3.02
CA VAL A 143 27.02 24.17 -2.36
C VAL A 143 26.39 22.83 -2.76
N VAL A 144 26.43 22.46 -4.05
CA VAL A 144 25.87 21.18 -4.52
C VAL A 144 26.67 20.00 -3.97
N ASP A 145 27.99 20.12 -3.93
CA ASP A 145 28.91 19.12 -3.38
C ASP A 145 28.73 18.96 -1.86
N ASP A 146 28.55 20.05 -1.12
CA ASP A 146 28.24 20.02 0.31
C ASP A 146 26.86 19.41 0.59
N ILE A 147 25.86 19.65 -0.26
CA ILE A 147 24.57 18.94 -0.19
C ILE A 147 24.82 17.45 -0.39
N SER A 148 25.54 17.06 -1.45
CA SER A 148 25.85 15.66 -1.75
C SER A 148 26.50 14.94 -0.57
N ARG A 149 27.44 15.58 0.12
CA ARG A 149 28.14 14.99 1.29
C ARG A 149 27.26 14.87 2.53
N ASN A 150 26.23 15.71 2.65
CA ASN A 150 25.38 15.80 3.85
C ASN A 150 23.94 15.32 3.63
N LEU A 151 23.63 14.69 2.50
CA LEU A 151 22.27 14.26 2.12
C LEU A 151 21.54 13.49 3.22
N ASP A 152 22.21 12.53 3.85
CA ASP A 152 21.61 11.69 4.91
C ASP A 152 21.14 12.51 6.12
N SER A 153 21.75 13.66 6.39
CA SER A 153 21.36 14.56 7.47
C SER A 153 20.29 15.57 7.08
N LEU A 154 20.18 15.87 5.78
CA LEU A 154 19.28 16.87 5.23
C LEU A 154 17.91 16.27 4.85
N VAL A 155 17.90 14.99 4.47
CA VAL A 155 16.74 14.37 3.84
C VAL A 155 16.51 12.95 4.36
N ASP A 156 15.36 12.72 4.99
CA ASP A 156 14.86 11.37 5.29
C ASP A 156 13.94 10.89 4.15
N MET A 157 14.54 10.26 3.15
CA MET A 157 13.82 9.69 2.00
C MET A 157 12.72 8.72 2.43
N LYS A 158 13.00 7.86 3.42
CA LYS A 158 12.04 6.87 3.89
C LYS A 158 10.83 7.58 4.47
N HIS A 159 11.03 8.52 5.39
CA HIS A 159 9.94 9.26 6.00
C HIS A 159 9.12 10.02 4.95
N MET A 160 9.77 10.71 4.00
CA MET A 160 9.07 11.45 2.95
C MET A 160 8.21 10.54 2.07
N VAL A 161 8.77 9.45 1.55
CA VAL A 161 8.03 8.54 0.67
C VAL A 161 6.90 7.85 1.43
N VAL A 162 7.14 7.42 2.68
CA VAL A 162 6.09 6.82 3.51
C VAL A 162 4.98 7.83 3.79
N THR A 163 5.31 9.08 4.11
CA THR A 163 4.31 10.13 4.34
C THR A 163 3.47 10.36 3.09
N GLN A 164 4.12 10.56 1.93
CA GLN A 164 3.44 10.77 0.65
C GLN A 164 2.53 9.59 0.28
N MET A 165 3.01 8.35 0.44
CA MET A 165 2.20 7.15 0.20
C MET A 165 1.06 6.97 1.22
N SER A 166 1.22 7.51 2.42
CA SER A 166 0.22 7.41 3.50
C SER A 166 -0.89 8.44 3.40
N GLU A 167 -0.59 9.59 2.82
CA GLU A 167 -1.58 10.61 2.48
C GLU A 167 -2.53 10.09 1.39
N ASP A 168 -2.02 9.39 0.39
CA ASP A 168 -2.84 8.75 -0.65
C ASP A 168 -3.29 7.32 -0.26
N LYS A 169 -4.19 7.25 0.72
CA LYS A 169 -4.81 5.99 1.14
C LYS A 169 -5.57 5.30 -0.01
N GLN A 170 -6.09 6.06 -0.95
CA GLN A 170 -6.87 5.52 -2.07
C GLN A 170 -5.97 4.75 -3.02
N LEU A 171 -4.84 5.30 -3.41
CA LEU A 171 -3.86 4.62 -4.26
C LEU A 171 -3.37 3.32 -3.61
N MET A 172 -3.05 3.36 -2.32
CA MET A 172 -2.65 2.17 -1.57
C MET A 172 -3.75 1.09 -1.58
N VAL A 173 -4.99 1.47 -1.31
CA VAL A 173 -6.14 0.56 -1.36
C VAL A 173 -6.34 -0.01 -2.76
N GLN A 174 -6.22 0.80 -3.81
CA GLN A 174 -6.34 0.38 -5.20
C GLN A 174 -5.24 -0.63 -5.56
N MET A 175 -3.99 -0.37 -5.20
CA MET A 175 -2.88 -1.30 -5.44
C MET A 175 -3.13 -2.66 -4.79
N PHE A 176 -3.50 -2.69 -3.50
CA PHE A 176 -3.80 -3.96 -2.82
C PHE A 176 -5.00 -4.67 -3.42
N ARG A 177 -6.04 -3.93 -3.81
CA ARG A 177 -7.24 -4.49 -4.41
C ARG A 177 -6.94 -5.12 -5.77
N GLU A 178 -6.20 -4.42 -6.63
CA GLU A 178 -5.91 -4.88 -8.00
C GLU A 178 -4.93 -6.06 -7.99
N VAL A 179 -3.89 -6.00 -7.16
CA VAL A 179 -2.91 -7.09 -7.01
C VAL A 179 -3.56 -8.36 -6.45
N GLY A 180 -4.43 -8.22 -5.44
CA GLY A 180 -5.06 -9.34 -4.75
C GLY A 180 -6.42 -9.78 -5.30
N ASP A 181 -6.94 -9.13 -6.36
CA ASP A 181 -8.29 -9.37 -6.88
C ASP A 181 -8.58 -10.86 -7.17
N PRO A 182 -7.67 -11.63 -7.79
CA PRO A 182 -7.91 -13.06 -8.02
C PRO A 182 -7.99 -13.87 -6.72
N GLU A 183 -7.18 -13.54 -5.71
CA GLU A 183 -7.22 -14.19 -4.40
C GLU A 183 -8.49 -13.84 -3.63
N PHE A 184 -8.94 -12.59 -3.69
CA PHE A 184 -10.21 -12.20 -3.05
C PHE A 184 -11.40 -12.89 -3.71
N ARG A 185 -11.43 -12.97 -5.03
CA ARG A 185 -12.45 -13.74 -5.76
C ARG A 185 -12.43 -15.23 -5.37
N PHE A 186 -11.25 -15.80 -5.19
CA PHE A 186 -11.12 -17.17 -4.69
C PHE A 186 -11.70 -17.33 -3.28
N VAL A 187 -11.43 -16.40 -2.35
CA VAL A 187 -12.00 -16.42 -0.99
C VAL A 187 -13.52 -16.31 -1.00
N THR A 188 -14.05 -15.39 -1.79
CA THR A 188 -15.49 -15.21 -1.92
C THR A 188 -16.16 -16.45 -2.51
N ASN A 189 -15.63 -16.99 -3.62
CA ASN A 189 -16.21 -18.16 -4.29
C ASN A 189 -16.06 -19.45 -3.48
N SER A 190 -14.91 -19.65 -2.81
CA SER A 190 -14.70 -20.79 -1.91
C SER A 190 -15.66 -20.79 -0.71
N GLY A 191 -16.14 -19.62 -0.28
CA GLY A 191 -17.18 -19.48 0.74
C GLY A 191 -18.47 -20.21 0.40
N LEU A 192 -18.85 -20.28 -0.87
CA LEU A 192 -20.01 -21.05 -1.32
C LEU A 192 -19.78 -22.55 -1.14
N TYR A 193 -18.62 -23.06 -1.59
CA TYR A 193 -18.29 -24.48 -1.51
C TYR A 193 -18.15 -24.95 -0.06
N PHE A 194 -17.46 -24.19 0.79
CA PHE A 194 -17.32 -24.53 2.21
C PHE A 194 -18.64 -24.38 2.95
N GLY A 195 -19.41 -23.32 2.71
CA GLY A 195 -20.73 -23.15 3.31
C GLY A 195 -21.68 -24.30 2.95
N PHE A 196 -21.66 -24.76 1.70
CA PHE A 196 -22.43 -25.92 1.27
C PHE A 196 -21.96 -27.23 1.94
N LEU A 197 -20.64 -27.47 1.96
CA LEU A 197 -20.05 -28.66 2.58
C LEU A 197 -20.36 -28.73 4.08
N PHE A 198 -20.21 -27.62 4.81
CA PHE A 198 -20.55 -27.55 6.22
C PHE A 198 -22.05 -27.64 6.44
N GLY A 199 -22.87 -27.09 5.56
CA GLY A 199 -24.32 -27.25 5.59
C GLY A 199 -24.77 -28.70 5.41
N LEU A 200 -24.07 -29.50 4.60
CA LEU A 200 -24.31 -30.95 4.52
C LEU A 200 -23.99 -31.67 5.84
N ILE A 201 -22.96 -31.22 6.56
CA ILE A 201 -22.62 -31.74 7.90
C ILE A 201 -23.62 -31.21 8.96
N GLN A 202 -24.20 -30.02 8.75
CA GLN A 202 -25.18 -29.42 9.63
C GLN A 202 -26.50 -30.21 9.66
N VAL A 203 -26.92 -30.78 8.53
CA VAL A 203 -28.16 -31.57 8.42
C VAL A 203 -28.22 -32.73 9.42
N PRO A 204 -27.25 -33.67 9.48
CA PRO A 204 -27.29 -34.75 10.46
C PRO A 204 -27.21 -34.23 11.90
N VAL A 205 -26.41 -33.19 12.18
CA VAL A 205 -26.34 -32.58 13.51
C VAL A 205 -27.69 -32.04 13.96
N PHE A 206 -28.41 -31.37 13.06
CA PHE A 206 -29.74 -30.84 13.33
C PHE A 206 -30.81 -31.94 13.48
N ILE A 207 -30.64 -33.08 12.81
CA ILE A 207 -31.51 -34.26 13.00
C ILE A 207 -31.32 -34.86 14.40
N PHE A 208 -30.08 -34.93 14.92
CA PHE A 208 -29.82 -35.47 16.26
C PHE A 208 -30.15 -34.49 17.39
N MET A 209 -30.05 -33.18 17.15
CA MET A 209 -30.33 -32.13 18.14
C MET A 209 -31.13 -30.98 17.48
N PRO A 210 -32.48 -31.11 17.38
CA PRO A 210 -33.34 -30.14 16.71
C PRO A 210 -33.67 -28.95 17.62
N GLU A 211 -32.64 -28.33 18.19
CA GLU A 211 -32.77 -27.17 19.07
C GLU A 211 -32.46 -25.87 18.30
N ASN A 212 -33.24 -24.81 18.53
CA ASN A 212 -33.12 -23.56 17.75
C ASN A 212 -31.76 -22.88 17.90
N TRP A 213 -31.06 -23.07 19.02
CA TRP A 213 -29.73 -22.48 19.29
C TRP A 213 -28.58 -23.21 18.59
N VAL A 214 -28.81 -24.44 18.10
CA VAL A 214 -27.81 -25.22 17.37
C VAL A 214 -27.47 -24.53 16.05
N LEU A 215 -28.45 -23.91 15.38
CA LEU A 215 -28.22 -23.21 14.11
C LEU A 215 -27.27 -22.00 14.26
N PRO A 216 -27.48 -21.05 15.19
CA PRO A 216 -26.52 -19.98 15.46
C PRO A 216 -25.13 -20.47 15.89
N LEU A 217 -25.05 -21.44 16.82
CA LEU A 217 -23.78 -21.94 17.32
C LEU A 217 -22.98 -22.63 16.20
N PHE A 218 -23.64 -23.47 15.42
CA PHE A 218 -23.02 -24.16 14.30
C PHE A 218 -22.59 -23.16 13.22
N GLY A 219 -23.42 -22.15 12.92
CA GLY A 219 -23.06 -21.06 12.02
C GLY A 219 -21.79 -20.30 12.47
N PHE A 220 -21.64 -20.04 13.77
CA PHE A 220 -20.44 -19.43 14.34
C PHE A 220 -19.19 -20.31 14.16
N ILE A 221 -19.28 -21.59 14.52
CA ILE A 221 -18.17 -22.56 14.39
C ILE A 221 -17.76 -22.70 12.92
N VAL A 222 -18.74 -22.86 12.02
CA VAL A 222 -18.53 -23.00 10.58
C VAL A 222 -17.92 -21.74 9.99
N GLY A 223 -18.38 -20.56 10.39
CA GLY A 223 -17.82 -19.28 9.95
C GLY A 223 -16.34 -19.16 10.30
N ILE A 224 -15.98 -19.47 11.55
CA ILE A 224 -14.57 -19.49 11.99
C ILE A 224 -13.76 -20.52 11.20
N ALA A 225 -14.26 -21.74 11.06
CA ALA A 225 -13.58 -22.82 10.35
C ALA A 225 -13.35 -22.47 8.87
N THR A 226 -14.36 -21.91 8.21
CA THR A 226 -14.30 -21.50 6.80
C THR A 226 -13.28 -20.39 6.61
N ASN A 227 -13.31 -19.35 7.45
CA ASN A 227 -12.37 -18.24 7.34
C ASN A 227 -10.92 -18.69 7.63
N TRP A 228 -10.74 -19.54 8.64
CA TRP A 228 -9.44 -20.14 8.95
C TRP A 228 -8.89 -20.96 7.78
N LEU A 229 -9.74 -21.79 7.16
CA LEU A 229 -9.35 -22.62 6.02
C LEU A 229 -9.02 -21.78 4.78
N ALA A 230 -9.83 -20.74 4.49
CA ALA A 230 -9.60 -19.81 3.39
C ALA A 230 -8.25 -19.10 3.55
N LEU A 231 -7.98 -18.53 4.73
CA LEU A 231 -6.71 -17.87 5.02
C LEU A 231 -5.52 -18.83 4.87
N ASN A 232 -5.66 -20.05 5.40
CA ASN A 232 -4.61 -21.05 5.33
C ASN A 232 -4.31 -21.46 3.88
N LEU A 233 -5.34 -21.57 3.03
CA LEU A 233 -5.19 -21.95 1.61
C LEU A 233 -4.55 -20.84 0.75
N ILE A 234 -4.80 -19.57 1.10
CA ILE A 234 -4.18 -18.43 0.40
C ILE A 234 -2.70 -18.31 0.74
N PHE A 235 -2.35 -18.38 2.03
CA PHE A 235 -1.03 -17.97 2.52
C PHE A 235 -0.10 -19.11 2.91
N ARG A 236 -0.61 -20.33 3.14
CA ARG A 236 0.19 -21.49 3.56
C ARG A 236 0.04 -22.68 2.60
N PRO A 237 1.08 -23.51 2.44
CA PRO A 237 2.41 -23.38 3.04
C PRO A 237 3.24 -22.28 2.38
N LEU A 238 4.12 -21.65 3.16
CA LEU A 238 5.00 -20.56 2.71
C LEU A 238 6.01 -21.07 1.68
N ASN A 239 6.63 -22.22 1.99
CA ASN A 239 7.52 -22.93 1.08
C ASN A 239 6.73 -24.03 0.37
N PRO A 240 6.95 -24.26 -0.94
CA PRO A 240 6.24 -25.30 -1.68
C PRO A 240 6.56 -26.68 -1.10
N ILE A 241 5.53 -27.39 -0.65
CA ILE A 241 5.65 -28.77 -0.16
C ILE A 241 5.36 -29.71 -1.34
N LYS A 242 6.27 -30.66 -1.57
CA LYS A 242 6.07 -31.74 -2.54
C LYS A 242 5.41 -32.91 -1.85
N VAL A 243 4.19 -33.26 -2.27
CA VAL A 243 3.52 -34.49 -1.86
C VAL A 243 3.38 -35.36 -3.11
N GLY A 244 4.33 -36.27 -3.31
CA GLY A 244 4.43 -37.06 -4.54
C GLY A 244 4.63 -36.19 -5.79
N PRO A 245 3.85 -36.37 -6.88
CA PRO A 245 3.96 -35.55 -8.10
C PRO A 245 3.34 -34.15 -7.95
N PHE A 246 2.60 -33.89 -6.88
CA PHE A 246 1.89 -32.62 -6.67
C PHE A 246 2.71 -31.64 -5.81
N ARG A 247 2.69 -30.36 -6.19
CA ARG A 247 3.28 -29.26 -5.42
C ARG A 247 2.18 -28.42 -4.80
N ILE A 248 2.13 -28.39 -3.47
CA ILE A 248 1.17 -27.59 -2.71
C ILE A 248 1.90 -26.35 -2.19
N GLN A 249 1.35 -25.17 -2.51
CA GLN A 249 1.84 -23.88 -2.06
C GLN A 249 0.64 -22.95 -1.89
N GLY A 250 0.70 -22.00 -0.96
CA GLY A 250 -0.33 -20.98 -0.82
C GLY A 250 -0.58 -20.28 -2.17
N LEU A 251 -1.85 -20.09 -2.52
CA LEU A 251 -2.26 -19.56 -3.83
C LEU A 251 -1.61 -18.20 -4.15
N PHE A 252 -1.51 -17.31 -3.16
CA PHE A 252 -0.90 -16.00 -3.34
C PHE A 252 0.60 -16.11 -3.66
N LEU A 253 1.31 -17.00 -2.98
CA LEU A 253 2.76 -17.20 -3.17
C LEU A 253 3.06 -17.88 -4.51
N LYS A 254 2.15 -18.73 -5.00
CA LYS A 254 2.27 -19.32 -6.33
C LYS A 254 2.21 -18.25 -7.44
N ARG A 255 1.50 -17.15 -7.21
CA ARG A 255 1.34 -16.00 -8.12
C ARG A 255 2.28 -14.83 -7.83
N GLN A 256 3.32 -15.03 -7.02
CA GLN A 256 4.25 -13.97 -6.62
C GLN A 256 4.84 -13.19 -7.82
N LYS A 257 5.07 -13.85 -8.96
CA LYS A 257 5.57 -13.19 -10.18
C LYS A 257 4.55 -12.22 -10.78
N ASP A 258 3.32 -12.68 -11.01
CA ASP A 258 2.23 -11.86 -11.52
C ASP A 258 1.93 -10.68 -10.59
N VAL A 259 2.00 -10.93 -9.28
CA VAL A 259 1.84 -9.91 -8.23
C VAL A 259 2.94 -8.86 -8.33
N ALA A 260 4.21 -9.27 -8.48
CA ALA A 260 5.32 -8.34 -8.61
C ALA A 260 5.23 -7.50 -9.90
N GLU A 261 4.81 -8.10 -11.02
CA GLU A 261 4.60 -7.40 -12.29
C GLU A 261 3.47 -6.37 -12.18
N SER A 262 2.34 -6.76 -11.61
CA SER A 262 1.19 -5.87 -11.40
C SER A 262 1.54 -4.72 -10.46
N PHE A 263 2.30 -5.01 -9.40
CA PHE A 263 2.79 -4.00 -8.46
C PHE A 263 3.77 -3.02 -9.14
N ALA A 264 4.70 -3.51 -9.96
CA ALA A 264 5.64 -2.67 -10.71
C ALA A 264 4.91 -1.74 -11.69
N ARG A 265 3.91 -2.25 -12.42
CA ARG A 265 3.07 -1.45 -13.33
C ARG A 265 2.30 -0.34 -12.61
N LEU A 266 1.84 -0.57 -11.39
CA LEU A 266 1.08 0.42 -10.62
C LEU A 266 1.96 1.45 -9.92
N SER A 267 3.24 1.13 -9.71
CA SER A 267 4.20 1.99 -9.01
C SER A 267 5.08 2.83 -9.94
N THR A 268 5.00 2.61 -11.26
CA THR A 268 5.77 3.32 -12.31
C THR A 268 4.82 4.18 -13.14
#